data_AF-A0A8C5CL11-F1
#
_entry.id   AF-A0A8C5CL11-F1
#
_cell.length_a   1.000
_cell.length_b   1.000
_cell.length_c   1.000
_cell.angle_alpha   90.00
_cell.angle_beta   90.00
_cell.angle_gamma   90.00
#
_symmetry.space_group_name_H-M   'P 1'
#
loop_
_entity.id
_entity.type
_entity.pdbx_description
1 polymer ?
#
loop_
_entity_poly.entity_id
_entity_poly.type
_entity_poly.pdbx_seq_one_letter_code
_entity_poly.pdbx_strand_id
1 'polypeptide(L)'
;MDRLLLSVLLPGCRANLGLDAQYALQPPGGCDQDRACGRGRACDRHFGLCVPLRAEGHYCRRDAQCVRGLSCMFGKCHRSVPTGQEGARCQVDRDCGPAMCCARHHGEKVCKRRLVGGESCYVPVGGLAFSINQICPCDEGLLCRGNAPRWKEDFILQPEAPSWTCQEPKP
;
A
#
# COMPACT_ATOMS: atom_id res chain seq x y z
N MET A 1 -16.67 82.65 0.58
CA MET A 1 -15.27 82.27 0.29
C MET A 1 -14.89 81.22 1.32
N ASP A 2 -14.12 80.23 0.87
CA ASP A 2 -13.53 79.12 1.63
C ASP A 2 -14.46 77.99 2.12
N ARG A 3 -14.63 77.00 1.24
CA ARG A 3 -14.88 75.60 1.63
C ARG A 3 -13.56 74.83 1.51
N LEU A 4 -12.99 74.43 2.65
CA LEU A 4 -11.96 73.40 2.71
C LEU A 4 -12.59 72.02 2.91
N LEU A 5 -11.84 71.02 2.44
CA LEU A 5 -12.19 69.64 2.22
C LEU A 5 -12.73 68.89 3.46
N LEU A 6 -13.60 67.92 3.22
CA LEU A 6 -13.35 66.56 3.71
C LEU A 6 -13.91 65.52 2.74
N SER A 7 -13.02 64.61 2.38
CA SER A 7 -13.14 63.52 1.42
C SER A 7 -13.85 62.31 1.99
N VAL A 8 -14.83 61.75 1.26
CA VAL A 8 -15.13 60.31 1.28
C VAL A 8 -15.44 59.87 -0.15
N LEU A 9 -14.48 59.19 -0.76
CA LEU A 9 -14.62 58.44 -2.00
C LEU A 9 -15.23 57.07 -1.67
N LEU A 10 -16.40 56.76 -2.22
CA LEU A 10 -16.88 55.39 -2.37
C LEU A 10 -16.50 54.90 -3.78
N PRO A 11 -15.59 53.92 -3.92
CA PRO A 11 -15.21 53.40 -5.22
C PRO A 11 -16.22 52.35 -5.70
N GLY A 12 -16.74 52.55 -6.91
CA GLY A 12 -17.33 51.49 -7.70
C GLY A 12 -16.22 50.55 -8.18
N CYS A 13 -16.34 49.26 -7.88
CA CYS A 13 -15.49 48.24 -8.49
C CYS A 13 -16.16 47.71 -9.77
N ARG A 14 -15.59 48.12 -10.91
CA ARG A 14 -15.73 47.46 -12.21
C ARG A 14 -15.30 45.99 -12.08
N ALA A 15 -16.12 45.08 -12.59
CA ALA A 15 -15.70 43.71 -12.87
C ALA A 15 -14.68 43.71 -14.02
N ASN A 16 -13.51 43.11 -13.79
CA ASN A 16 -12.66 42.60 -14.85
C ASN A 16 -12.32 41.15 -14.51
N LEU A 17 -12.84 40.23 -15.33
CA LEU A 17 -12.42 38.84 -15.35
C LEU A 17 -11.04 38.75 -16.00
N GLY A 18 -10.08 38.16 -15.31
CA GLY A 18 -8.77 37.83 -15.85
C GLY A 18 -8.07 36.77 -15.00
N LEU A 19 -8.04 35.54 -15.53
CA LEU A 19 -7.09 34.43 -15.31
C LEU A 19 -6.70 34.04 -13.87
N ASP A 20 -7.27 32.92 -13.39
CA ASP A 20 -6.56 31.65 -13.17
C ASP A 20 -7.32 30.77 -12.17
N ALA A 21 -7.78 29.63 -12.65
CA ALA A 21 -8.43 28.59 -11.86
C ALA A 21 -7.36 27.90 -11.00
N GLN A 22 -7.30 28.14 -9.68
CA GLN A 22 -6.62 27.23 -8.74
C GLN A 22 -6.83 27.59 -7.24
N TYR A 23 -8.05 27.87 -6.77
CA TYR A 23 -8.30 27.96 -5.32
C TYR A 23 -9.33 26.89 -4.90
N ALA A 24 -8.83 25.70 -4.59
CA ALA A 24 -9.55 24.81 -3.71
C ALA A 24 -9.81 25.59 -2.41
N LEU A 25 -11.08 25.74 -2.04
CA LEU A 25 -11.50 26.32 -0.76
C LEU A 25 -10.96 25.43 0.38
N GLN A 26 -9.70 25.61 0.76
CA GLN A 26 -9.16 24.98 1.96
C GLN A 26 -9.79 25.66 3.18
N PRO A 27 -10.36 24.91 4.13
CA PRO A 27 -10.82 25.50 5.38
C PRO A 27 -9.62 26.15 6.09
N PRO A 28 -9.83 27.29 6.77
CA PRO A 28 -8.75 27.93 7.53
C PRO A 28 -8.17 26.94 8.55
N GLY A 29 -6.88 26.63 8.43
CA GLY A 29 -6.19 25.64 9.27
C GLY A 29 -6.10 24.22 8.70
N GLY A 30 -6.56 24.00 7.47
CA GLY A 30 -6.36 22.75 6.75
C GLY A 30 -4.93 22.59 6.20
N CYS A 31 -4.55 21.36 5.84
CA CYS A 31 -3.28 21.05 5.18
C CYS A 31 -3.50 20.13 3.97
N ASP A 32 -2.64 20.23 2.97
CA ASP A 32 -2.51 19.29 1.85
C ASP A 32 -1.14 18.58 1.84
N GLN A 33 -0.14 19.19 2.48
CA GLN A 33 1.24 18.74 2.49
C GLN A 33 1.84 18.82 3.89
N ASP A 34 2.80 17.95 4.18
CA ASP A 34 3.39 17.83 5.51
C ASP A 34 4.16 19.11 5.92
N ARG A 35 4.68 19.88 4.96
CA ARG A 35 5.35 21.16 5.19
C ARG A 35 4.44 22.26 5.74
N ALA A 36 3.12 22.14 5.54
CA ALA A 36 2.14 23.04 6.15
C ALA A 36 1.95 22.74 7.65
N CYS A 37 2.38 21.57 8.09
CA CYS A 37 2.38 21.17 9.48
C CYS A 37 3.74 21.51 10.12
N GLY A 38 3.71 22.10 11.33
CA GLY A 38 4.92 22.35 12.11
C GLY A 38 5.66 21.06 12.50
N ARG A 39 6.81 21.21 13.18
CA ARG A 39 7.65 20.08 13.61
C ARG A 39 6.86 19.07 14.46
N GLY A 40 7.15 17.78 14.29
CA GLY A 40 6.51 16.70 15.04
C GLY A 40 5.07 16.39 14.61
N ARG A 41 4.65 16.92 13.45
CA ARG A 41 3.33 16.68 12.86
C ARG A 41 3.45 16.32 11.38
N ALA A 42 2.42 15.66 10.88
CA ALA A 42 2.24 15.34 9.47
C ALA A 42 0.82 15.65 9.04
N CYS A 43 0.63 15.93 7.76
CA CYS A 43 -0.67 16.26 7.23
C CYS A 43 -1.48 14.99 7.00
N ASP A 44 -2.67 14.85 7.56
CA ASP A 44 -3.58 13.80 7.14
C ASP A 44 -4.36 14.27 5.90
N ARG A 45 -3.86 13.95 4.70
CA ARG A 45 -4.43 14.40 3.42
C ARG A 45 -5.89 13.99 3.19
N HIS A 46 -6.38 12.97 3.89
CA HIS A 46 -7.77 12.57 3.74
C HIS A 46 -8.72 13.50 4.51
N PHE A 47 -8.33 13.93 5.72
CA PHE A 47 -9.13 14.89 6.50
C PHE A 47 -8.66 16.34 6.34
N GLY A 48 -7.50 16.55 5.70
CA GLY A 48 -6.85 17.86 5.61
C GLY A 48 -6.39 18.41 6.96
N LEU A 49 -6.00 17.56 7.92
CA LEU A 49 -5.67 17.98 9.30
C LEU A 49 -4.23 17.63 9.69
N CYS A 50 -3.52 18.55 10.35
CA CYS A 50 -2.21 18.26 10.92
C CYS A 50 -2.33 17.37 12.17
N VAL A 51 -1.83 16.15 12.08
CA VAL A 51 -1.84 15.15 13.15
C VAL A 51 -0.43 14.97 13.75
N PRO A 52 -0.29 14.65 15.05
CA PRO A 52 1.00 14.30 15.63
C PRO A 52 1.58 13.03 14.99
N LEU A 53 2.92 12.93 15.00
CA LEU A 53 3.60 11.68 14.64
C LEU A 53 3.23 10.56 15.61
N ARG A 54 3.19 9.33 15.10
CA ARG A 54 2.64 8.17 15.79
C ARG A 54 3.74 7.16 16.10
N ALA A 55 3.69 6.57 17.29
CA ALA A 55 4.60 5.53 17.73
C ALA A 55 4.26 4.16 17.10
N GLU A 56 5.11 3.16 17.32
CA GLU A 56 4.88 1.79 16.86
C GLU A 56 3.49 1.26 17.32
N GLY A 57 2.83 0.49 16.46
CA GLY A 57 1.50 -0.11 16.69
C GLY A 57 0.30 0.83 16.50
N HIS A 58 0.51 2.15 16.43
CA HIS A 58 -0.58 3.11 16.24
C HIS A 58 -1.05 3.12 14.78
N TYR A 59 -2.36 3.29 14.57
CA TYR A 59 -2.92 3.37 13.23
C TYR A 59 -2.29 4.50 12.43
N CYS A 60 -2.14 4.35 11.13
CA CYS A 60 -1.57 5.35 10.23
C CYS A 60 -2.17 5.18 8.82
N ARG A 61 -2.01 6.22 8.00
CA ARG A 61 -2.34 6.18 6.57
C ARG A 61 -1.14 6.38 5.66
N ARG A 62 -0.07 6.99 6.15
CA ARG A 62 1.17 7.25 5.40
C ARG A 62 2.38 7.16 6.31
N ASP A 63 3.52 6.80 5.74
CA ASP A 63 4.80 6.71 6.44
C ASP A 63 5.15 8.00 7.19
N ALA A 64 4.85 9.16 6.59
CA ALA A 64 5.07 10.48 7.19
C ALA A 64 4.33 10.69 8.52
N GLN A 65 3.29 9.91 8.82
CA GLN A 65 2.57 9.99 10.10
C GLN A 65 3.26 9.21 11.22
N CYS A 66 4.29 8.42 10.92
CA CYS A 66 5.01 7.65 11.92
C CYS A 66 6.28 8.39 12.36
N VAL A 67 6.73 8.14 13.59
CA VAL A 67 8.03 8.65 14.06
C VAL A 67 9.18 8.05 13.24
N ARG A 68 10.34 8.71 13.25
CA ARG A 68 11.52 8.30 12.47
C ARG A 68 11.91 6.84 12.75
N GLY A 69 12.18 6.08 11.70
CA GLY A 69 12.54 4.66 11.77
C GLY A 69 11.35 3.70 11.70
N LEU A 70 10.13 4.25 11.59
CA LEU A 70 8.91 3.50 11.37
C LEU A 70 8.32 3.82 9.99
N SER A 71 7.61 2.86 9.43
CA SER A 71 6.81 2.97 8.21
C SER A 71 5.38 2.55 8.49
N CYS A 72 4.44 3.14 7.75
CA CYS A 72 3.04 2.76 7.80
C CYS A 72 2.84 1.50 6.96
N MET A 73 2.70 0.36 7.63
CA MET A 73 2.49 -0.95 7.03
C MET A 73 1.19 -1.53 7.58
N PHE A 74 0.33 -2.07 6.71
CA PHE A 74 -0.94 -2.71 7.10
C PHE A 74 -1.84 -1.81 7.97
N GLY A 75 -1.75 -0.49 7.74
CA GLY A 75 -2.53 0.53 8.45
C GLY A 75 -2.01 0.87 9.85
N LYS A 76 -0.83 0.40 10.26
CA LYS A 76 -0.19 0.75 11.55
C LYS A 76 1.28 1.11 11.37
N CYS A 77 1.84 1.88 12.30
CA CYS A 77 3.27 2.18 12.30
C CYS A 77 4.04 0.95 12.76
N HIS A 78 4.91 0.42 11.90
CA HIS A 78 5.80 -0.71 12.18
C HIS A 78 7.24 -0.28 11.99
N ARG A 79 8.18 -1.01 12.61
CA ARG A 79 9.61 -0.83 12.32
C ARG A 79 9.87 -1.00 10.83
N SER A 80 10.62 -0.06 10.27
CA SER A 80 11.03 -0.15 8.87
C SER A 80 11.97 -1.33 8.69
N VAL A 81 11.57 -2.27 7.85
CA VAL A 81 12.40 -3.41 7.47
C VAL A 81 13.36 -2.97 6.36
N PRO A 82 14.68 -3.23 6.49
CA PRO A 82 15.64 -2.90 5.44
C PRO A 82 15.29 -3.57 4.10
N THR A 83 15.51 -2.85 2.99
CA THR A 83 15.29 -3.37 1.64
C THR A 83 15.99 -4.71 1.44
N GLY A 84 15.34 -5.63 0.73
CA GLY A 84 15.88 -6.96 0.46
C GLY A 84 15.57 -8.00 1.54
N GLN A 85 15.14 -7.61 2.73
CA GLN A 85 14.81 -8.55 3.82
C GLN A 85 13.34 -8.96 3.82
N GLU A 86 13.03 -10.08 4.47
CA GLU A 86 11.65 -10.55 4.62
C GLU A 86 10.78 -9.50 5.34
N GLY A 87 9.63 -9.16 4.76
CA GLY A 87 8.74 -8.11 5.22
C GLY A 87 9.05 -6.71 4.68
N ALA A 88 10.17 -6.51 3.97
CA ALA A 88 10.50 -5.22 3.34
C ALA A 88 9.54 -4.91 2.20
N ARG A 89 9.20 -3.62 2.01
CA ARG A 89 8.35 -3.19 0.89
C ARG A 89 9.10 -3.37 -0.43
N CYS A 90 8.44 -3.95 -1.43
CA CYS A 90 9.02 -4.26 -2.73
C CYS A 90 8.09 -3.84 -3.88
N GLN A 91 8.65 -3.68 -5.07
CA GLN A 91 7.88 -3.48 -6.31
C GLN A 91 7.97 -4.69 -7.23
N VAL A 92 9.14 -5.32 -7.29
CA VAL A 92 9.48 -6.47 -8.13
C VAL A 92 10.36 -7.46 -7.36
N ASP A 93 10.44 -8.71 -7.81
CA ASP A 93 11.16 -9.79 -7.12
C ASP A 93 12.65 -9.47 -6.87
N ARG A 94 13.31 -8.74 -7.78
CA ARG A 94 14.72 -8.33 -7.63
C ARG A 94 14.98 -7.34 -6.50
N ASP A 95 13.93 -6.74 -5.93
CA ASP A 95 14.07 -5.87 -4.75
C ASP A 95 14.26 -6.71 -3.47
N CYS A 96 13.99 -8.01 -3.55
CA CYS A 96 14.11 -8.97 -2.46
C CYS A 96 15.42 -9.76 -2.57
N GLY A 97 15.91 -10.27 -1.45
CA GLY A 97 17.10 -11.13 -1.42
C GLY A 97 16.91 -12.50 -2.10
N PRO A 98 17.97 -13.32 -2.15
CA PRO A 98 17.91 -14.65 -2.74
C PRO A 98 16.87 -15.52 -2.02
N ALA A 99 16.22 -16.43 -2.77
CA ALA A 99 15.12 -17.28 -2.29
C ALA A 99 13.86 -16.54 -1.78
N MET A 100 13.65 -15.29 -2.18
CA MET A 100 12.43 -14.52 -1.90
C MET A 100 11.67 -14.14 -3.18
N CYS A 101 10.45 -13.63 -3.00
CA CYS A 101 9.66 -13.00 -4.05
C CYS A 101 8.93 -11.76 -3.52
N CYS A 102 8.48 -10.90 -4.43
CA CYS A 102 7.67 -9.74 -4.11
C CYS A 102 6.18 -10.09 -4.18
N ALA A 103 5.57 -10.28 -3.02
CA ALA A 103 4.18 -10.72 -2.88
C ALA A 103 3.33 -9.71 -2.09
N ARG A 104 2.04 -9.65 -2.40
CA ARG A 104 1.07 -8.88 -1.63
C ARG A 104 0.80 -9.50 -0.27
N HIS A 105 0.61 -8.66 0.74
CA HIS A 105 0.14 -9.01 2.07
C HIS A 105 -0.73 -7.85 2.56
N HIS A 106 -2.00 -8.12 2.88
CA HIS A 106 -2.95 -7.10 3.36
C HIS A 106 -2.97 -5.79 2.56
N GLY A 107 -2.85 -5.87 1.23
CA GLY A 107 -2.90 -4.72 0.32
C GLY A 107 -1.55 -4.07 -0.01
N GLU A 108 -0.48 -4.44 0.67
CA GLU A 108 0.88 -3.94 0.40
C GLU A 108 1.78 -5.01 -0.21
N LYS A 109 2.75 -4.61 -1.04
CA LYS A 109 3.74 -5.54 -1.60
C LYS A 109 4.97 -5.61 -0.70
N VAL A 110 5.28 -6.82 -0.24
CA VAL A 110 6.41 -7.11 0.64
C VAL A 110 7.20 -8.32 0.17
N CYS A 111 8.49 -8.34 0.49
CA CYS A 111 9.34 -9.51 0.30
C CYS A 111 8.88 -10.64 1.20
N LYS A 112 8.64 -11.81 0.62
CA LYS A 112 8.34 -13.05 1.35
C LYS A 112 9.27 -14.14 0.88
N ARG A 113 9.53 -15.13 1.73
CA ARG A 113 10.25 -16.35 1.33
C ARG A 113 9.51 -17.13 0.26
N ARG A 114 10.26 -17.77 -0.65
CA ARG A 114 9.75 -18.79 -1.56
C ARG A 114 9.32 -20.04 -0.79
N LEU A 115 8.42 -20.81 -1.40
CA LEU A 115 7.87 -22.00 -0.76
C LEU A 115 8.85 -23.18 -0.88
N VAL A 116 9.18 -23.80 0.24
CA VAL A 116 10.07 -24.97 0.27
C VAL A 116 9.29 -26.27 -0.01
N GLY A 117 10.00 -27.38 -0.20
CA GLY A 117 9.40 -28.68 -0.47
C GLY A 117 8.33 -29.07 0.55
N GLY A 118 7.17 -29.51 0.07
CA GLY A 118 6.03 -29.91 0.91
C GLY A 118 5.11 -28.76 1.36
N GLU A 119 5.48 -27.49 1.17
CA GLU A 119 4.60 -26.37 1.51
C GLU A 119 3.44 -26.24 0.52
N SER A 120 2.29 -25.79 1.03
CA SER A 120 1.07 -25.64 0.25
C SER A 120 1.21 -24.53 -0.78
N CYS A 121 0.91 -24.85 -2.03
CA CYS A 121 0.87 -23.91 -3.15
C CYS A 121 -0.46 -24.11 -3.89
N TYR A 122 -0.83 -23.26 -4.85
CA TYR A 122 -2.03 -23.51 -5.66
C TYR A 122 -1.93 -22.80 -7.01
N VAL A 123 -2.14 -23.54 -8.10
CA VAL A 123 -2.10 -23.04 -9.47
C VAL A 123 -3.47 -23.30 -10.11
N PRO A 124 -4.34 -22.29 -10.27
CA PRO A 124 -5.64 -22.48 -10.92
C PRO A 124 -5.50 -22.78 -12.41
N VAL A 125 -6.44 -23.59 -12.92
CA VAL A 125 -6.57 -23.85 -14.36
C VAL A 125 -6.88 -22.53 -15.08
N GLY A 126 -6.09 -22.18 -16.09
CA GLY A 126 -6.23 -20.91 -16.83
C GLY A 126 -5.08 -19.90 -16.65
N GLY A 127 -3.96 -20.29 -16.05
CA GLY A 127 -2.72 -19.49 -16.11
C GLY A 127 -2.65 -18.31 -15.15
N LEU A 128 -3.63 -18.17 -14.25
CA LEU A 128 -3.53 -17.29 -13.09
C LEU A 128 -2.64 -17.94 -12.01
N ALA A 129 -1.46 -18.43 -12.38
CA ALA A 129 -0.70 -19.42 -11.61
C ALA A 129 -0.31 -18.96 -10.19
N PHE A 130 -0.34 -17.65 -9.94
CA PHE A 130 -0.14 -16.99 -8.64
C PHE A 130 -1.24 -15.95 -8.35
N SER A 131 -2.39 -16.08 -9.03
CA SER A 131 -3.53 -15.18 -9.34
C SER A 131 -3.69 -13.81 -8.65
N ILE A 132 -3.31 -13.63 -7.39
CA ILE A 132 -3.40 -12.34 -6.67
C ILE A 132 -2.05 -11.96 -6.01
N ASN A 133 -0.94 -12.56 -6.46
CA ASN A 133 0.44 -12.42 -5.98
C ASN A 133 0.56 -12.49 -4.45
N GLN A 134 -0.34 -13.17 -3.73
CA GLN A 134 -0.32 -13.19 -2.26
C GLN A 134 0.69 -14.21 -1.73
N ILE A 135 1.03 -15.21 -2.53
CA ILE A 135 1.90 -16.34 -2.18
C ILE A 135 3.08 -16.34 -3.16
N CYS A 136 4.27 -16.65 -2.65
CA CYS A 136 5.44 -16.80 -3.50
C CYS A 136 5.43 -18.10 -4.30
N PRO A 137 6.14 -18.15 -5.44
CA PRO A 137 6.46 -19.41 -6.10
C PRO A 137 7.24 -20.35 -5.18
N CYS A 138 7.24 -21.63 -5.56
CA CYS A 138 8.16 -22.60 -5.01
C CYS A 138 9.61 -22.15 -5.22
N ASP A 139 10.48 -22.64 -4.36
CA ASP A 139 11.90 -22.39 -4.43
C ASP A 139 12.52 -22.99 -5.70
N GLU A 140 13.75 -22.59 -6.03
CA GLU A 140 14.42 -23.02 -7.25
C GLU A 140 14.43 -24.56 -7.39
N GLY A 141 14.06 -25.04 -8.57
CA GLY A 141 13.98 -26.48 -8.86
C GLY A 141 12.70 -27.17 -8.40
N LEU A 142 11.80 -26.51 -7.68
CA LEU A 142 10.53 -27.09 -7.24
C LEU A 142 9.35 -26.64 -8.11
N LEU A 143 8.37 -27.52 -8.29
CA LEU A 143 7.14 -27.25 -9.03
C LEU A 143 5.93 -27.44 -8.13
N CYS A 144 4.99 -26.49 -8.21
CA CYS A 144 3.71 -26.60 -7.54
C CYS A 144 2.83 -27.65 -8.23
N ARG A 145 2.51 -28.74 -7.54
CA ARG A 145 1.71 -29.85 -8.09
C ARG A 145 0.60 -30.25 -7.15
N GLY A 146 -0.59 -30.45 -7.72
CA GLY A 146 -1.74 -31.01 -7.02
C GLY A 146 -1.95 -32.46 -7.41
N ASN A 147 -2.48 -33.24 -6.47
CA ASN A 147 -3.12 -34.49 -6.84
C ASN A 147 -4.34 -34.13 -7.70
N ALA A 148 -4.38 -34.55 -8.96
CA ALA A 148 -5.57 -34.38 -9.77
C ALA A 148 -6.76 -35.04 -9.06
N PRO A 149 -7.97 -34.47 -9.10
CA PRO A 149 -9.14 -35.18 -8.62
C PRO A 149 -9.21 -36.52 -9.36
N ARG A 150 -9.17 -37.63 -8.62
CA ARG A 150 -9.58 -38.92 -9.18
C ARG A 150 -11.09 -38.82 -9.36
N TRP A 151 -11.55 -38.66 -10.60
CA TRP A 151 -12.94 -38.94 -10.93
C TRP A 151 -13.19 -40.42 -10.56
N LYS A 152 -13.84 -40.68 -9.41
CA LYS A 152 -14.43 -41.99 -9.13
C LYS A 152 -15.84 -41.95 -9.71
N GLU A 153 -16.23 -43.02 -10.40
CA GLU A 153 -17.56 -43.20 -10.99
C GLU A 153 -18.71 -43.26 -9.96
N ASP A 154 -18.38 -43.25 -8.66
CA ASP A 154 -19.35 -43.32 -7.58
C ASP A 154 -19.66 -41.92 -7.04
N PHE A 155 -20.94 -41.55 -7.12
CA PHE A 155 -21.62 -40.31 -6.73
C PHE A 155 -21.45 -39.86 -5.24
N ILE A 156 -20.26 -39.95 -4.65
CA ILE A 156 -19.98 -39.38 -3.32
C ILE A 156 -19.00 -38.22 -3.49
N LEU A 157 -19.51 -37.00 -3.34
CA LEU A 157 -18.68 -35.79 -3.25
C LEU A 157 -17.89 -35.84 -1.93
N GLN A 158 -16.70 -36.43 -1.94
CA GLN A 158 -15.70 -36.13 -0.91
C GLN A 158 -14.95 -34.88 -1.38
N PRO A 159 -15.08 -33.73 -0.69
CA PRO A 159 -14.39 -32.49 -1.04
C PRO A 159 -12.97 -32.54 -0.48
N GLU A 160 -12.19 -33.57 -0.82
CA GLU A 160 -10.77 -33.53 -0.57
C GLU A 160 -10.19 -32.56 -1.59
N ALA A 161 -10.11 -31.28 -1.19
CA ALA A 161 -9.44 -30.27 -1.96
C ALA A 161 -8.07 -30.86 -2.36
N PRO A 162 -7.71 -30.86 -3.65
CA PRO A 162 -6.46 -31.45 -4.09
C PRO A 162 -5.32 -30.86 -3.26
N SER A 163 -4.51 -31.71 -2.62
CA SER A 163 -3.39 -31.26 -1.81
C SER A 163 -2.27 -30.78 -2.73
N TRP A 164 -2.25 -29.49 -3.03
CA TRP A 164 -1.23 -28.87 -3.86
C TRP A 164 -0.01 -28.49 -3.01
N THR A 165 1.16 -29.00 -3.40
CA THR A 165 2.42 -28.77 -2.68
C THR A 165 3.60 -28.57 -3.62
N CYS A 166 4.65 -27.91 -3.14
CA CYS A 166 5.91 -27.80 -3.86
C CYS A 166 6.64 -29.15 -3.84
N GLN A 167 6.91 -29.69 -5.03
CA GLN A 167 7.50 -31.02 -5.21
C GLN A 167 8.62 -30.97 -6.25
N GLU A 168 9.56 -31.90 -6.17
CA GLU A 168 10.56 -32.09 -7.21
C GLU A 168 9.91 -32.48 -8.56
N PRO A 169 10.46 -32.02 -9.69
CA PRO A 169 10.09 -32.50 -11.00
C PRO A 169 10.24 -34.02 -11.07
N LYS A 170 9.26 -34.70 -11.68
CA LYS A 170 9.41 -36.13 -11.96
C LYS A 170 10.37 -36.25 -13.15
N PRO A 171 11.31 -37.22 -13.15
CA PRO A 171 12.16 -37.50 -14.29
C PRO A 171 11.36 -37.93 -15.52
#